data_AF-W9AP09-F1
#
_entry.id   AF-W9AP09-F1
#
_cell.length_a   1.000
_cell.length_b   1.000
_cell.length_c   1.000
_cell.angle_alpha   90.00
_cell.angle_beta   90.00
_cell.angle_gamma   90.00
#
_symmetry.space_group_name_H-M   'P 1'
#
loop_
_entity.id
_entity.type
_entity.pdbx_description
1 polymer ?
#
loop_
_entity_poly.entity_id
_entity_poly.type
_entity_poly.pdbx_seq_one_letter_code
_entity_poly.pdbx_strand_id
1 'polypeptide(L)'
;MTGDVDTIFANISEDIVWNMVGSNALKGKDAVKKEMEPMRGFETAHQTKQIITHGKTAVIEGTMAMEEEGVHKKYAFCDIYKLDKHKDGKIIEITAYLIEVE
;
A
#
# COMPACT_ATOMS: atom_id res chain seq x y z
N MET A 1 -2.29 -11.16 7.60
CA MET A 1 -3.00 -9.85 7.63
C MET A 1 -4.08 -9.91 6.58
N THR A 2 -5.25 -9.30 6.83
CA THR A 2 -6.40 -9.36 5.92
C THR A 2 -6.52 -8.03 5.19
N GLY A 3 -6.86 -8.04 3.90
CA GLY A 3 -7.05 -6.83 3.10
C GLY A 3 -8.27 -6.01 3.53
N ASP A 4 -8.08 -5.09 4.48
CA ASP A 4 -9.07 -4.11 4.93
C ASP A 4 -9.02 -2.85 4.05
N VAL A 5 -9.64 -2.95 2.88
CA VAL A 5 -9.66 -1.86 1.90
C VAL A 5 -10.60 -0.72 2.32
N ASP A 6 -11.60 -0.96 3.17
CA ASP A 6 -12.53 0.08 3.62
C ASP A 6 -11.84 1.11 4.51
N THR A 7 -10.96 0.65 5.40
CA THR A 7 -10.10 1.55 6.18
C THR A 7 -9.21 2.39 5.28
N ILE A 8 -8.66 1.83 4.19
CA ILE A 8 -7.85 2.58 3.23
C ILE A 8 -8.72 3.63 2.52
N PHE A 9 -9.87 3.24 1.98
CA PHE A 9 -10.76 4.14 1.23
C PHE A 9 -11.32 5.28 2.10
N ALA A 10 -11.56 5.00 3.38
CA ALA A 10 -11.94 6.03 4.34
C ALA A 10 -10.81 7.04 4.58
N ASN A 11 -9.54 6.67 4.40
CA ASN A 11 -8.36 7.47 4.79
C ASN A 11 -7.53 8.05 3.63
N ILE A 12 -7.89 7.79 2.38
CA ILE A 12 -7.29 8.45 1.20
C ILE A 12 -8.10 9.70 0.77
N SER A 13 -7.41 10.70 0.23
CA SER A 13 -8.04 11.88 -0.38
C SER A 13 -8.69 11.55 -1.73
N GLU A 14 -9.57 12.43 -2.21
CA GLU A 14 -10.18 12.30 -3.54
C GLU A 14 -9.12 12.36 -4.66
N ASP A 15 -8.10 13.23 -4.51
CA ASP A 15 -7.04 13.45 -5.49
C ASP A 15 -5.77 12.59 -5.25
N ILE A 16 -5.91 11.46 -4.56
CA ILE A 16 -4.79 10.55 -4.23
C ILE A 16 -4.00 10.16 -5.49
N VAL A 17 -2.68 10.13 -5.37
CA VAL A 17 -1.78 9.52 -6.35
C VAL A 17 -1.12 8.29 -5.75
N TRP A 18 -1.34 7.12 -6.35
CA TRP A 18 -0.63 5.89 -5.97
C TRP A 18 0.35 5.51 -7.06
N ASN A 19 1.63 5.62 -6.75
CA ASN A 19 2.75 5.30 -7.61
C ASN A 19 3.32 3.93 -7.24
N MET A 20 2.97 2.90 -8.01
CA MET A 20 3.65 1.61 -7.95
C MET A 20 4.94 1.71 -8.76
N VAL A 21 6.09 1.66 -8.10
CA VAL A 21 7.39 1.85 -8.76
C VAL A 21 7.63 0.73 -9.76
N GLY A 22 8.00 1.12 -10.99
CA GLY A 22 8.12 0.19 -12.12
C GLY A 22 6.81 -0.05 -12.88
N SER A 23 5.71 0.61 -12.49
CA SER A 23 4.39 0.53 -13.13
C SER A 23 3.80 1.93 -13.34
N ASN A 24 2.59 1.99 -13.92
CA ASN A 24 1.88 3.25 -14.09
C ASN A 24 1.28 3.73 -12.76
N ALA A 25 1.30 5.05 -12.53
CA ALA A 25 0.65 5.64 -11.37
C ALA A 25 -0.88 5.70 -11.56
N LEU A 26 -1.61 5.35 -10.51
CA LEU A 26 -3.05 5.55 -10.40
C LEU A 26 -3.34 6.93 -9.82
N LYS A 27 -4.32 7.62 -10.39
CA LYS A 27 -4.71 8.97 -9.99
C LYS A 27 -6.20 9.02 -9.70
N GLY A 28 -6.54 9.60 -8.56
CA GLY A 28 -7.90 9.72 -8.09
C GLY A 28 -8.37 8.49 -7.32
N LYS A 29 -9.26 8.74 -6.35
CA LYS A 29 -9.76 7.74 -5.41
C LYS A 29 -10.47 6.57 -6.09
N ASP A 30 -11.23 6.82 -7.14
CA ASP A 30 -11.96 5.76 -7.86
C ASP A 30 -11.02 4.79 -8.57
N ALA A 31 -9.91 5.28 -9.13
CA ALA A 31 -8.89 4.42 -9.74
C ALA A 31 -8.22 3.53 -8.69
N VAL A 32 -7.87 4.10 -7.53
CA VAL A 32 -7.28 3.34 -6.41
C VAL A 32 -8.27 2.30 -5.87
N LYS A 33 -9.54 2.67 -5.69
CA LYS A 33 -10.60 1.74 -5.24
C LYS A 33 -10.71 0.54 -6.16
N LYS A 34 -10.81 0.79 -7.47
CA LYS A 34 -10.93 -0.27 -8.46
C LYS A 34 -9.76 -1.26 -8.41
N GLU A 35 -8.54 -0.74 -8.23
CA GLU A 35 -7.33 -1.56 -8.17
C GLU A 35 -7.22 -2.36 -6.87
N MET A 36 -7.61 -1.78 -5.72
CA MET A 36 -7.50 -2.44 -4.42
C MET A 36 -8.67 -3.39 -4.11
N GLU A 37 -9.82 -3.23 -4.75
CA GLU A 37 -11.02 -4.04 -4.46
C GLU A 37 -10.79 -5.56 -4.53
N PRO A 38 -10.01 -6.11 -5.48
CA PRO A 38 -9.68 -7.55 -5.50
C PRO A 38 -8.91 -8.02 -4.26
N MET A 39 -8.25 -7.12 -3.52
CA MET A 39 -7.53 -7.43 -2.29
C MET A 39 -8.46 -7.49 -1.07
N ARG A 40 -9.75 -7.14 -1.20
CA ARG A 40 -10.70 -7.15 -0.09
C ARG A 40 -10.78 -8.55 0.52
N GLY A 41 -10.49 -8.64 1.81
CA GLY A 41 -10.52 -9.93 2.52
C GLY A 41 -9.39 -10.89 2.13
N PHE A 42 -8.48 -10.50 1.23
CA PHE A 42 -7.34 -11.34 0.85
C PHE A 42 -6.42 -11.52 2.05
N GLU A 43 -6.10 -12.77 2.36
CA GLU A 43 -5.19 -13.11 3.44
C GLU A 43 -3.80 -13.35 2.86
N THR A 44 -2.83 -12.58 3.35
CA THR A 44 -1.42 -12.78 3.02
C THR A 44 -0.59 -12.92 4.29
N ALA A 45 0.40 -13.81 4.22
CA ALA A 45 1.47 -13.87 5.19
C ALA A 45 2.33 -12.62 5.01
N HIS A 46 2.30 -11.74 6.00
CA HIS A 46 2.95 -10.44 5.97
C HIS A 46 3.68 -10.21 7.29
N GLN A 47 4.88 -9.66 7.20
CA GLN A 47 5.70 -9.29 8.34
C GLN A 47 6.16 -7.85 8.18
N THR A 48 5.67 -6.95 9.03
CA THR A 48 6.23 -5.59 9.16
C THR A 48 7.60 -5.68 9.81
N LYS A 49 8.60 -5.07 9.18
CA LYS A 49 9.95 -4.95 9.73
C LYS A 49 10.13 -3.66 10.51
N GLN A 50 9.71 -2.53 9.93
CA GLN A 50 9.76 -1.23 10.60
C GLN A 50 8.68 -0.29 10.10
N ILE A 51 8.32 0.66 10.98
CA ILE A 51 7.45 1.80 10.67
C ILE A 51 8.18 3.06 11.09
N ILE A 52 8.33 4.02 10.19
CA ILE A 52 8.98 5.30 10.43
C ILE A 52 7.97 6.41 10.19
N THR A 53 7.81 7.34 11.12
CA THR A 53 6.91 8.49 10.96
C THR A 53 7.64 9.79 11.26
N HIS A 54 7.43 10.80 10.42
CA HIS A 54 7.97 12.14 10.63
C HIS A 54 7.09 13.20 9.94
N GLY A 55 6.53 14.12 10.72
CA GLY A 55 5.66 15.17 10.17
C GLY A 55 4.47 14.59 9.40
N LYS A 56 4.44 14.80 8.08
CA LYS A 56 3.37 14.33 7.19
C LYS A 56 3.73 13.05 6.42
N THR A 57 4.81 12.38 6.79
CA THR A 57 5.31 11.20 6.08
C THR A 57 5.32 10.00 7.00
N ALA A 58 4.88 8.86 6.47
CA ALA A 58 5.04 7.56 7.08
C ALA A 58 5.69 6.60 6.09
N VAL A 59 6.51 5.69 6.57
CA VAL A 59 7.14 4.62 5.78
C VAL A 59 6.87 3.31 6.51
N ILE A 60 6.46 2.30 5.77
CA ILE A 60 6.31 0.92 6.26
C ILE A 60 7.13 0.04 5.33
N GLU A 61 8.03 -0.77 5.90
CA GLU A 61 8.69 -1.82 5.13
C GLU A 61 8.52 -3.17 5.81
N GLY A 62 8.68 -4.22 5.02
CA GLY A 62 8.55 -5.57 5.48
C GLY A 62 8.66 -6.58 4.35
N THR A 63 8.12 -7.75 4.60
CA THR A 63 8.03 -8.83 3.61
C THR A 63 6.63 -9.39 3.56
N MET A 64 6.23 -9.92 2.41
CA MET A 64 5.02 -10.70 2.26
C MET A 64 5.24 -11.91 1.36
N ALA A 65 4.43 -12.94 1.56
CA ALA A 65 4.39 -14.10 0.69
C ALA A 65 3.04 -14.18 -0.02
N MET A 66 3.10 -14.52 -1.31
CA MET A 66 1.94 -14.68 -2.17
C MET A 66 2.07 -16.00 -2.91
N GLU A 67 0.94 -16.65 -3.15
CA GLU A 67 0.85 -17.79 -4.05
C GLU A 67 0.41 -17.29 -5.42
N GLU A 68 1.29 -17.42 -6.40
CA GLU A 68 1.05 -17.05 -7.79
C GLU A 68 1.17 -18.29 -8.66
N GLU A 69 0.08 -18.70 -9.31
CA GLU A 69 0.04 -19.87 -10.20
C GLU A 69 0.57 -21.17 -9.53
N GLY A 70 0.36 -21.30 -8.21
CA GLY A 70 0.82 -22.46 -7.43
C GLY A 70 2.29 -22.38 -6.97
N VAL A 71 2.98 -21.28 -7.26
CA VAL A 71 4.34 -21.00 -6.80
C VAL A 71 4.28 -20.04 -5.61
N HIS A 72 4.97 -20.40 -4.53
CA HIS A 72 5.14 -19.52 -3.39
C HIS A 72 6.23 -18.52 -3.71
N LYS A 73 5.87 -17.25 -3.79
CA LYS A 73 6.81 -16.14 -3.99
C LYS A 73 6.90 -15.30 -2.73
N LYS A 74 8.08 -14.73 -2.52
CA LYS A 74 8.34 -13.82 -1.41
C LYS A 74 8.75 -12.47 -1.95
N TYR A 75 8.19 -11.46 -1.36
CA TYR A 75 8.44 -10.08 -1.72
C TYR A 75 8.92 -9.28 -0.52
N ALA A 76 9.88 -8.39 -0.76
CA ALA A 76 10.17 -7.27 0.12
C ALA A 76 9.39 -6.05 -0.37
N PHE A 77 8.76 -5.32 0.55
CA PHE A 77 8.01 -4.10 0.22
C PHE A 77 8.51 -2.90 1.03
N CYS A 78 8.33 -1.71 0.47
CA CYS A 78 8.50 -0.43 1.14
C CYS A 78 7.43 0.54 0.60
N ASP A 79 6.50 0.92 1.47
CA ASP A 79 5.43 1.86 1.14
C ASP A 79 5.67 3.17 1.86
N ILE A 80 5.72 4.26 1.09
CA ILE A 80 5.88 5.62 1.57
C ILE A 80 4.55 6.35 1.40
N TYR A 81 4.01 6.83 2.52
CA TYR A 81 2.76 7.55 2.58
C TYR A 81 3.01 9.03 2.85
N LYS A 82 2.32 9.88 2.11
CA LYS A 82 2.25 11.32 2.37
C LYS A 82 0.85 11.72 2.78
N LEU A 83 0.75 12.47 3.86
CA LEU A 83 -0.49 12.99 4.42
C LEU A 83 -0.66 14.47 4.05
N ASP A 84 -1.90 14.93 3.91
CA ASP A 84 -2.21 16.35 3.71
C ASP A 84 -1.86 17.20 4.96
N LYS A 85 -2.03 16.64 6.16
CA LYS A 85 -1.74 17.25 7.46
C LYS A 85 -1.21 16.23 8.48
N HIS A 86 -0.58 16.74 9.54
CA HIS A 86 0.12 15.93 10.54
C HIS A 86 -0.82 15.14 11.47
N LYS A 87 -1.98 15.70 11.82
CA LYS A 87 -2.99 15.04 12.68
C LYS A 87 -4.26 14.79 11.87
N ASP A 88 -4.79 13.58 11.96
CA ASP A 88 -6.01 13.12 11.27
C ASP A 88 -5.98 13.41 9.76
N GLY A 89 -4.78 13.31 9.18
CA GLY A 89 -4.55 13.58 7.77
C GLY A 89 -5.07 12.46 6.88
N LYS A 90 -5.49 12.82 5.67
CA LYS A 90 -5.75 11.89 4.59
C LYS A 90 -4.47 11.62 3.83
N ILE A 91 -4.31 10.39 3.36
CA ILE A 91 -3.22 10.01 2.48
C ILE A 91 -3.50 10.65 1.11
N ILE A 92 -2.54 11.45 0.64
CA ILE A 92 -2.59 12.14 -0.66
C ILE A 92 -1.62 11.53 -1.68
N GLU A 93 -0.64 10.77 -1.21
CA GLU A 93 0.32 10.08 -2.07
C GLU A 93 0.76 8.76 -1.42
N ILE A 94 0.86 7.71 -2.22
CA ILE A 94 1.51 6.44 -1.86
C ILE A 94 2.57 6.18 -2.92
N THR A 95 3.82 5.98 -2.51
CA THR A 95 4.85 5.40 -3.38
C THR A 95 5.19 4.02 -2.84
N ALA A 96 4.91 2.99 -3.63
CA ALA A 96 5.06 1.59 -3.25
C ALA A 96 6.20 0.96 -4.05
N TYR A 97 7.13 0.34 -3.34
CA TYR A 97 8.18 -0.50 -3.91
C TYR A 97 7.87 -1.94 -3.55
N LEU A 98 7.88 -2.82 -4.55
CA LEU A 98 7.71 -4.24 -4.39
C LEU A 98 8.80 -4.99 -5.15
N ILE A 99 9.57 -5.82 -4.46
CA ILE A 99 10.71 -6.52 -5.03
C ILE A 99 10.56 -8.00 -4.71
N GLU A 100 10.51 -8.84 -5.74
CA GLU A 100 10.59 -10.30 -5.58
C GLU A 100 11.98 -10.65 -5.05
N VAL A 101 12.03 -11.42 -3.96
CA VAL A 101 13.29 -11.80 -3.30
C VAL A 101 13.52 -13.31 -3.27
N GLU A 102 12.46 -14.12 -3.40
CA GLU A 102 12.51 -15.59 -3.49
C GLU A 102 11.32 -16.12 -4.31
#